data_AF-A0A094LQV7-F1
#
_entry.id   AF-A0A094LQV7-F1
#
_cell.length_a   1.000
_cell.length_b   1.000
_cell.length_c   1.000
_cell.angle_alpha   90.00
_cell.angle_beta   90.00
_cell.angle_gamma   90.00
#
_symmetry.space_group_name_H-M   'P 1'
#
loop_
_entity.id
_entity.type
_entity.pdbx_description
1 polymer ?
#
loop_
_entity_poly.entity_id
_entity_poly.type
_entity_poly.pdbx_seq_one_letter_code
_entity_poly.pdbx_strand_id
1 'polypeptide(L)'
;MPNKVSLLGPIVLKKSMRKILVFLSITLITACAAETESMSSYYPEYVGGYFYLAEDMALFEVDEHNYSFFENTLVSQSDCCASGKRIALLPKGTKIQIRDILRYIQFTNDCNEAIGSVLVNGRHLDFEYFINCNYQGVKPVEDLPWKREL
;
A
#
# COMPACT_ATOMS: atom_id res chain seq x y z
N MET A 1 50.63 -22.84 -56.56
CA MET A 1 49.44 -21.97 -56.64
C MET A 1 48.49 -22.36 -55.50
N PRO A 2 48.20 -21.48 -54.54
CA PRO A 2 47.42 -21.85 -53.35
C PRO A 2 45.92 -21.68 -53.58
N ASN A 3 45.14 -22.67 -53.13
CA ASN A 3 43.70 -22.59 -52.99
C ASN A 3 43.33 -21.64 -51.84
N LYS A 4 42.51 -20.62 -52.14
CA LYS A 4 41.77 -19.86 -51.13
C LYS A 4 40.61 -20.71 -50.63
N VAL A 5 40.68 -21.16 -49.37
CA VAL A 5 39.50 -21.56 -48.61
C VAL A 5 39.24 -20.45 -47.59
N SER A 6 38.23 -19.64 -47.88
CA SER A 6 37.54 -18.83 -46.89
C SER A 6 36.56 -19.72 -46.16
N LEU A 7 36.56 -19.73 -44.83
CA LEU A 7 35.37 -20.01 -44.04
C LEU A 7 35.54 -19.43 -42.64
N LEU A 8 34.81 -18.33 -42.45
CA LEU A 8 34.51 -17.72 -41.17
C LEU A 8 33.91 -18.75 -40.21
N GLY A 9 34.27 -18.65 -38.92
CA GLY A 9 33.46 -19.19 -37.82
C GLY A 9 34.29 -19.79 -36.70
N PRO A 10 34.59 -19.00 -35.65
CA PRO A 10 33.76 -19.13 -34.44
C PRO A 10 33.37 -17.78 -33.79
N ILE A 11 33.75 -16.65 -34.40
CA ILE A 11 33.62 -15.32 -33.75
C ILE A 11 32.17 -14.81 -33.79
N VAL A 12 31.35 -15.23 -34.75
CA VAL A 12 29.97 -14.74 -34.92
C VAL A 12 29.00 -15.34 -33.90
N LEU A 13 29.21 -16.57 -33.43
CA LEU A 13 28.31 -17.19 -32.43
C LEU A 13 28.41 -16.54 -31.05
N LYS A 14 29.61 -16.11 -30.62
CA LYS A 14 29.84 -15.58 -29.26
C LYS A 14 29.20 -14.21 -29.03
N LYS A 15 29.09 -13.38 -30.09
CA LYS A 15 28.52 -12.02 -30.02
C LYS A 15 26.99 -12.02 -30.06
N SER A 16 26.37 -13.03 -30.66
CA SER A 16 24.91 -13.18 -30.74
C SER A 16 24.32 -13.71 -29.43
N MET A 17 24.97 -14.72 -28.81
CA MET A 17 24.53 -15.26 -27.52
C MET A 17 24.60 -14.25 -26.37
N ARG A 18 25.58 -13.33 -26.40
CA ARG A 18 25.70 -12.27 -25.39
C ARG A 18 24.57 -11.23 -25.47
N LYS A 19 24.04 -10.99 -26.67
CA LYS A 19 22.91 -10.06 -26.88
C LYS A 19 21.57 -10.69 -26.49
N ILE A 20 21.40 -12.00 -26.74
CA ILE A 20 20.21 -12.74 -26.32
C ILE A 20 20.13 -12.84 -24.80
N LEU A 21 21.26 -13.08 -24.12
CA LEU A 21 21.30 -13.12 -22.65
C LEU A 21 20.97 -11.76 -22.02
N VAL A 22 21.44 -10.66 -22.64
CA VAL A 22 21.15 -9.29 -22.19
C VAL A 22 19.68 -8.93 -22.42
N PHE A 23 19.07 -9.36 -23.53
CA PHE A 23 17.62 -9.18 -23.75
C PHE A 23 16.79 -10.01 -22.76
N LEU A 24 17.20 -11.24 -22.42
CA LEU A 24 16.51 -12.08 -21.44
C LEU A 24 16.59 -11.49 -20.02
N SER A 25 17.71 -10.86 -19.66
CA SER A 25 17.88 -10.17 -18.38
C SER A 25 17.15 -8.82 -18.30
N ILE A 26 16.81 -8.20 -19.44
CA ILE A 26 16.01 -6.97 -19.48
C ILE A 26 14.50 -7.31 -19.33
N THR A 27 14.07 -8.49 -19.74
CA THR A 27 12.66 -8.94 -19.57
C THR A 27 12.32 -9.54 -18.21
N LEU A 28 13.31 -9.75 -17.32
CA LEU A 28 13.10 -10.35 -15.99
C LEU A 28 13.21 -9.34 -14.82
N ILE A 29 13.26 -8.04 -15.13
CA ILE A 29 13.12 -6.95 -14.16
C ILE A 29 11.83 -6.19 -14.45
N THR A 30 10.72 -6.89 -14.66
CA THR A 30 9.42 -6.29 -14.32
C THR A 30 9.35 -6.38 -12.80
N ALA A 31 9.78 -5.29 -12.18
CA ALA A 31 9.58 -5.03 -10.77
C ALA A 31 8.22 -5.58 -10.35
N CYS A 32 8.22 -6.37 -9.27
CA CYS A 32 7.02 -6.68 -8.49
C CYS A 32 6.55 -5.35 -7.88
N ALA A 33 5.99 -4.47 -8.72
CA ALA A 33 5.40 -3.23 -8.28
C ALA A 33 4.09 -3.61 -7.62
N ALA A 34 3.91 -3.21 -6.38
CA ALA A 34 2.65 -3.41 -5.72
C ALA A 34 1.60 -2.53 -6.40
N GLU A 35 0.50 -3.17 -6.80
CA GLU A 35 -0.63 -2.47 -7.41
C GLU A 35 -1.54 -1.97 -6.30
N THR A 36 -2.15 -0.80 -6.50
CA THR A 36 -3.10 -0.24 -5.55
C THR A 36 -4.45 -0.06 -6.24
N GLU A 37 -5.50 -0.62 -5.65
CA GLU A 37 -6.87 -0.57 -6.17
C GLU A 37 -7.79 0.14 -5.18
N SER A 38 -8.72 0.95 -5.68
CA SER A 38 -9.78 1.51 -4.84
C SER A 38 -10.83 0.44 -4.54
N MET A 39 -11.21 0.35 -3.27
CA MET A 39 -12.14 -0.62 -2.70
C MET A 39 -13.45 0.03 -2.25
N SER A 40 -13.70 1.29 -2.63
CA SER A 40 -14.89 2.05 -2.27
C SER A 40 -16.21 1.29 -2.50
N SER A 41 -16.31 0.46 -3.55
CA SER A 41 -17.51 -0.34 -3.84
C SER A 41 -17.77 -1.46 -2.82
N TYR A 42 -16.74 -1.96 -2.14
CA TYR A 42 -16.85 -2.97 -1.09
C TYR A 42 -17.14 -2.37 0.29
N TYR A 43 -16.87 -1.07 0.46
CA TYR A 43 -17.09 -0.33 1.70
C TYR A 43 -17.94 0.94 1.49
N PRO A 44 -19.08 0.86 0.79
CA PRO A 44 -19.81 2.05 0.32
C PRO A 44 -20.32 2.94 1.46
N GLU A 45 -20.57 2.37 2.64
CA GLU A 45 -21.05 3.11 3.81
C GLU A 45 -19.94 3.88 4.53
N TYR A 46 -18.68 3.49 4.33
CA TYR A 46 -17.52 3.99 5.08
C TYR A 46 -16.61 4.94 4.29
N VAL A 47 -16.92 5.21 3.03
CA VAL A 47 -16.11 6.07 2.14
C VAL A 47 -16.82 7.37 1.77
N GLY A 48 -16.04 8.36 1.34
CA GLY A 48 -16.56 9.61 0.77
C GLY A 48 -17.38 10.46 1.74
N GLY A 49 -16.96 10.58 3.01
CA GLY A 49 -17.77 11.30 4.00
C GLY A 49 -17.09 11.62 5.32
N TYR A 50 -17.83 12.29 6.19
CA TYR A 50 -17.44 12.52 7.58
C TYR A 50 -18.07 11.46 8.49
N PHE A 51 -17.29 11.03 9.47
CA PHE A 51 -17.63 9.98 10.41
C PHE A 51 -17.22 10.38 11.81
N TYR A 52 -17.70 9.63 12.80
CA TYR A 52 -17.29 9.77 14.18
C TYR A 52 -16.68 8.46 14.68
N LEU A 53 -15.58 8.57 15.42
CA LEU A 53 -14.94 7.42 16.04
C LEU A 53 -15.90 6.70 16.99
N ALA A 54 -15.97 5.38 16.89
CA ALA A 54 -16.80 4.52 17.72
C ALA A 54 -16.10 4.09 19.04
N GLU A 55 -14.79 4.27 19.10
CA GLU A 55 -13.91 3.95 20.21
C GLU A 55 -12.75 4.95 20.31
N ASP A 56 -11.94 4.84 21.36
CA ASP A 56 -10.78 5.70 21.58
C ASP A 56 -9.63 5.24 20.68
N MET A 57 -9.13 6.15 19.84
CA MET A 57 -8.06 5.90 18.89
C MET A 57 -6.84 6.77 19.20
N ALA A 58 -5.70 6.47 18.58
CA ALA A 58 -4.50 7.28 18.66
C ALA A 58 -3.90 7.48 17.27
N LEU A 59 -3.35 8.67 17.04
CA LEU A 59 -2.65 9.03 15.82
C LEU A 59 -1.15 9.02 16.08
N PHE A 60 -0.39 8.28 15.26
CA PHE A 60 1.05 8.16 15.33
C PHE A 60 1.71 8.66 14.05
N GLU A 61 2.83 9.38 14.19
CA GLU A 61 3.79 9.69 13.14
C GLU A 61 4.68 8.45 12.96
N VAL A 62 4.70 7.84 11.77
CA VAL A 62 5.50 6.62 11.51
C VAL A 62 6.93 6.98 11.11
N ASP A 63 7.91 6.33 11.75
CA ASP A 63 9.34 6.62 11.54
C ASP A 63 9.90 6.02 10.23
N GLU A 64 9.28 4.97 9.67
CA GLU A 64 9.74 4.27 8.46
C GLU A 64 8.62 4.11 7.41
N HIS A 65 8.85 4.65 6.21
CA HIS A 65 7.91 4.69 5.07
C HIS A 65 7.89 3.41 4.22
N ASN A 66 8.33 2.26 4.74
CA ASN A 66 8.67 1.15 3.85
C ASN A 66 7.48 0.57 3.07
N TYR A 67 6.22 0.84 3.49
CA TYR A 67 5.02 0.40 2.75
C TYR A 67 3.83 1.36 2.81
N SER A 68 3.91 2.44 3.59
CA SER A 68 2.82 3.40 3.78
C SER A 68 3.01 4.64 2.89
N PHE A 69 1.90 5.10 2.30
CA PHE A 69 1.85 6.37 1.57
C PHE A 69 1.53 7.57 2.47
N PHE A 70 1.31 7.33 3.77
CA PHE A 70 0.89 8.35 4.74
C PHE A 70 1.88 8.46 5.89
N GLU A 71 2.21 9.69 6.27
CA GLU A 71 3.11 9.95 7.40
C GLU A 71 2.48 9.58 8.75
N ASN A 72 1.15 9.44 8.79
CA ASN A 72 0.43 9.15 10.02
C ASN A 72 -0.40 7.88 9.90
N THR A 73 -0.38 7.08 10.95
CA THR A 73 -1.22 5.90 11.12
C THR A 73 -2.19 6.12 12.28
N LEU A 74 -3.46 5.81 12.05
CA LEU A 74 -4.50 5.75 13.06
C LEU A 74 -4.56 4.32 13.60
N VAL A 75 -4.58 4.16 14.92
CA VAL A 75 -4.71 2.84 15.56
C VAL A 75 -5.72 2.88 16.69
N SER A 76 -6.33 1.73 16.98
CA SER A 76 -7.11 1.57 18.19
C SER A 76 -6.20 1.66 19.41
N GLN A 77 -6.62 2.37 20.47
CA GLN A 77 -5.81 2.46 21.68
C GLN A 77 -5.65 1.11 22.39
N SER A 78 -6.57 0.16 22.15
CA SER A 78 -6.42 -1.21 22.65
C SER A 78 -5.25 -1.95 21.99
N ASP A 79 -4.87 -1.55 20.78
CA ASP A 79 -3.80 -2.17 20.02
C ASP A 79 -2.48 -1.50 20.40
N CYS A 80 -1.80 -2.04 21.41
CA CYS A 80 -0.66 -1.41 22.08
C CYS A 80 0.66 -1.34 21.26
N CYS A 81 0.61 -1.61 19.96
CA CYS A 81 1.78 -2.02 19.17
C CYS A 81 2.16 -1.09 18.01
N ALA A 82 1.63 0.13 17.93
CA ALA A 82 2.08 1.08 16.90
C ALA A 82 3.50 1.60 17.21
N SER A 83 4.44 1.36 16.30
CA SER A 83 5.77 1.99 16.33
C SER A 83 5.69 3.41 15.77
N GLY A 84 6.23 4.38 16.51
CA GLY A 84 6.31 5.77 16.06
C GLY A 84 6.00 6.77 17.17
N LYS A 85 5.98 8.06 16.81
CA LYS A 85 5.70 9.15 17.75
C LYS A 85 4.21 9.43 17.81
N ARG A 86 3.59 9.23 18.98
CA ARG A 86 2.17 9.58 19.18
C ARG A 86 1.96 11.09 19.06
N ILE A 87 1.13 11.50 18.10
CA ILE A 87 0.78 12.89 17.82
C ILE A 87 -0.43 13.31 18.64
N ALA A 88 -1.45 12.44 18.72
CA ALA A 88 -2.72 12.75 19.39
C ALA A 88 -3.41 11.51 19.95
N LEU A 89 -4.16 11.70 21.03
CA LEU A 89 -5.21 10.79 21.46
C LEU A 89 -6.53 11.35 20.92
N LEU A 90 -7.29 10.51 20.23
CA LEU A 90 -8.54 10.85 19.60
C LEU A 90 -9.66 10.12 20.34
N PRO A 91 -10.40 10.81 21.23
CA PRO A 91 -11.47 10.16 21.99
C PRO A 91 -12.59 9.69 21.07
N LYS A 92 -13.35 8.69 21.52
CA LYS A 92 -14.63 8.32 20.93
C LYS A 92 -15.49 9.55 20.65
N GLY A 93 -16.13 9.58 19.48
CA GLY A 93 -16.89 10.72 19.01
C GLY A 93 -16.06 11.81 18.33
N THR A 94 -14.75 11.64 18.18
CA THR A 94 -13.94 12.54 17.34
C THR A 94 -14.40 12.45 15.89
N LYS A 95 -14.61 13.61 15.26
CA LYS A 95 -14.97 13.70 13.85
C LYS A 95 -13.74 13.46 12.96
N ILE A 96 -13.88 12.55 12.00
CA ILE A 96 -12.87 12.23 10.99
C ILE A 96 -13.50 12.28 9.60
N GLN A 97 -12.67 12.35 8.57
CA GLN A 97 -13.09 12.17 7.18
C GLN A 97 -12.44 10.91 6.63
N ILE A 98 -13.23 10.02 6.04
CA ILE A 98 -12.70 8.89 5.27
C ILE A 98 -12.90 9.22 3.78
N ARG A 99 -11.81 9.18 3.02
CA ARG A 99 -11.81 9.52 1.59
C ARG A 99 -12.02 8.29 0.74
N ASP A 100 -11.26 7.23 1.00
CA ASP A 100 -11.30 5.99 0.24
C ASP A 100 -10.81 4.84 1.13
N ILE A 101 -11.01 3.61 0.65
CA ILE A 101 -10.34 2.41 1.15
C ILE A 101 -9.56 1.85 -0.03
N LEU A 102 -8.27 1.62 0.17
CA LEU A 102 -7.37 1.12 -0.85
C LEU A 102 -7.00 -0.33 -0.53
N ARG A 103 -6.79 -1.13 -1.58
CA ARG A 103 -6.17 -2.44 -1.49
C ARG A 103 -4.80 -2.37 -2.11
N TYR A 104 -3.80 -2.78 -1.33
CA TYR A 104 -2.44 -2.97 -1.79
C TYR A 104 -2.24 -4.44 -2.16
N ILE A 105 -1.89 -4.70 -3.42
CA ILE A 105 -1.74 -6.04 -3.97
C ILE A 105 -0.25 -6.33 -4.16
N GLN A 106 0.28 -7.22 -3.33
CA GLN A 106 1.60 -7.85 -3.55
C GLN A 106 1.43 -9.33 -3.85
N PHE A 107 2.37 -9.89 -4.62
CA PHE A 107 2.38 -11.32 -5.01
C PHE A 107 2.15 -12.30 -3.86
N THR A 108 2.46 -11.90 -2.62
CA THR A 108 2.28 -12.72 -1.43
C THR A 108 1.35 -12.13 -0.38
N ASN A 109 0.79 -10.92 -0.51
CA ASN A 109 -0.10 -10.39 0.53
C ASN A 109 -0.96 -9.24 -0.02
N ASP A 110 -2.26 -9.27 0.29
CA ASP A 110 -3.17 -8.18 -0.07
C ASP A 110 -3.70 -7.52 1.20
N CYS A 111 -3.54 -6.19 1.32
CA CYS A 111 -3.94 -5.46 2.52
C CYS A 111 -4.92 -4.34 2.17
N ASN A 112 -5.97 -4.20 2.97
CA ASN A 112 -6.97 -3.15 2.85
C ASN A 112 -6.71 -2.06 3.89
N GLU A 113 -6.68 -0.81 3.45
CA GLU A 113 -6.34 0.36 4.26
C GLU A 113 -7.35 1.47 4.01
N ALA A 114 -7.93 2.04 5.07
CA ALA A 114 -8.72 3.24 4.96
C ALA A 114 -7.80 4.46 4.95
N ILE A 115 -8.04 5.39 4.03
CA ILE A 115 -7.31 6.66 3.97
C ILE A 115 -8.25 7.80 4.33
N GLY A 116 -7.78 8.68 5.21
CA GLY A 116 -8.62 9.70 5.80
C GLY A 116 -7.86 10.93 6.27
N SER A 117 -8.59 11.83 6.92
CA SER A 117 -8.00 12.97 7.62
C SER A 117 -8.75 13.30 8.91
N VAL A 118 -8.03 13.94 9.83
CA VAL A 118 -8.55 14.42 11.11
C VAL A 118 -7.99 15.81 11.40
N LEU A 119 -8.76 16.65 12.09
CA LEU A 119 -8.31 17.95 12.56
C LEU A 119 -7.71 17.83 13.97
N VAL A 120 -6.41 18.07 14.10
CA VAL A 120 -5.70 18.04 15.39
C VAL A 120 -5.01 19.39 15.58
N ASN A 121 -5.32 20.08 16.68
CA ASN A 121 -4.74 21.39 17.00
C ASN A 121 -4.84 22.41 15.84
N GLY A 122 -5.96 22.40 15.12
CA GLY A 122 -6.19 23.28 13.97
C GLY A 122 -5.47 22.88 12.67
N ARG A 123 -4.79 21.73 12.63
CA ARG A 123 -4.13 21.20 11.43
C ARG A 123 -4.85 19.96 10.93
N HIS A 124 -5.08 19.91 9.63
CA HIS A 124 -5.53 18.68 8.98
C HIS A 124 -4.35 17.73 8.86
N LEU A 125 -4.50 16.54 9.43
CA LEU A 125 -3.53 15.47 9.33
C LEU A 125 -4.17 14.33 8.56
N ASP A 126 -3.53 13.94 7.45
CA ASP A 126 -3.92 12.75 6.71
C ASP A 126 -3.43 11.52 7.45
N PHE A 127 -4.24 10.46 7.45
CA PHE A 127 -3.89 9.20 8.07
C PHE A 127 -4.29 8.03 7.20
N GLU A 128 -3.65 6.91 7.45
CA GLU A 128 -4.15 5.59 7.09
C GLU A 128 -4.63 4.82 8.32
N TYR A 129 -5.52 3.87 8.12
CA TYR A 129 -5.92 2.89 9.11
C TYR A 129 -5.94 1.52 8.45
N PHE A 130 -5.20 0.58 9.03
CA PHE A 130 -5.12 -0.77 8.53
C PHE A 130 -6.38 -1.58 8.88
N ILE A 131 -7.12 -2.06 7.87
CA ILE A 131 -8.36 -2.81 8.07
C ILE A 131 -8.07 -4.31 8.20
N ASN A 132 -7.34 -4.89 7.24
CA ASN A 132 -6.89 -6.29 7.27
C ASN A 132 -5.84 -6.59 6.19
N CYS A 133 -5.09 -7.68 6.36
CA CYS A 133 -4.35 -8.35 5.29
C CYS A 133 -4.93 -9.75 5.08
N ASN A 134 -5.15 -10.16 3.83
CA ASN A 134 -5.68 -11.47 3.49
C ASN A 134 -5.10 -12.02 2.18
N TYR A 135 -4.51 -13.21 2.25
CA TYR A 135 -3.98 -13.97 1.11
C TYR A 135 -5.07 -14.50 0.15
N GLN A 136 -6.32 -14.61 0.61
CA GLN A 136 -7.45 -15.14 -0.16
C GLN A 136 -8.25 -14.04 -0.89
N GLY A 137 -7.77 -12.80 -0.86
CA GLY A 137 -8.42 -11.64 -1.47
C GLY A 137 -9.27 -10.83 -0.48
N VAL A 138 -10.22 -10.05 -1.02
CA VAL A 138 -10.98 -9.05 -0.26
C VAL A 138 -11.84 -9.70 0.82
N LYS A 139 -11.68 -9.27 2.08
CA LYS A 139 -12.55 -9.65 3.18
C LYS A 139 -13.15 -8.39 3.81
N PRO A 140 -14.44 -8.09 3.56
CA PRO A 140 -15.12 -6.98 4.21
C PRO A 140 -15.13 -7.15 5.73
N VAL A 141 -14.94 -6.05 6.45
CA VAL A 141 -15.08 -5.96 7.92
C VAL A 141 -16.23 -5.01 8.22
N GLU A 142 -17.18 -5.45 9.02
CA GLU A 142 -18.39 -4.68 9.35
C GLU A 142 -18.14 -3.70 10.52
N ASP A 143 -17.27 -4.07 11.46
CA ASP A 143 -17.01 -3.29 12.68
C ASP A 143 -15.77 -2.38 12.55
N LEU A 144 -15.79 -1.48 11.57
CA LEU A 144 -14.79 -0.41 11.49
C LEU A 144 -14.94 0.56 12.68
N PRO A 145 -13.84 1.18 13.16
CA PRO A 145 -13.84 1.99 14.39
C PRO A 145 -14.47 3.37 14.20
N TRP A 146 -15.33 3.55 13.19
CA TRP A 146 -16.08 4.77 12.92
C TRP A 146 -17.45 4.48 12.33
N LYS A 147 -18.39 5.39 12.58
CA LYS A 147 -19.76 5.30 12.06
C LYS A 147 -20.24 6.65 11.52
N ARG A 148 -21.11 6.60 10.51
CA ARG A 148 -21.79 7.79 9.98
C ARG A 148 -22.89 8.17 10.98
N GLU A 149 -23.06 9.47 11.22
CA GLU A 149 -24.24 9.95 11.94
C GLU A 149 -25.43 9.83 10.99
N LEU A 150 -26.42 9.01 11.38
CA LEU A 150 -27.67 8.80 10.63
C LEU A 150 -28.61 9.98 10.80
#